data_AF-A0A162AL88-F1
#
_entry.id   AF-A0A162AL88-F1
#
_cell.length_a   1.000
_cell.length_b   1.000
_cell.length_c   1.000
_cell.angle_alpha   90.00
_cell.angle_beta   90.00
_cell.angle_gamma   90.00
#
_symmetry.space_group_name_H-M   'P 1'
#
loop_
_entity.id
_entity.type
_entity.pdbx_description
1 polymer ?
#
loop_
_entity_poly.entity_id
_entity_poly.type
_entity_poly.pdbx_seq_one_letter_code
_entity_poly.pdbx_strand_id
1 'polypeptide(L)'
;MKLYCLVNSRFPTLLLCLACLGCSSSKGVHFEVTARQKAFLISATGETETGEELLEKWYQKARELCGNKRFIIEPNNKPVVRKSGCGDAVMVDGDLQSCEVSKASVFGKITCDTK
;
A
#
# COMPACT_ATOMS: atom_id res chain seq x y z
N MET A 1 11.71 25.85 3.04
CA MET A 1 11.21 27.21 3.35
C MET A 1 11.55 28.16 2.20
N LYS A 2 10.62 28.34 1.25
CA LYS A 2 10.20 29.60 0.58
C LYS A 2 9.25 29.21 -0.55
N LEU A 3 8.04 29.77 -0.48
CA LEU A 3 6.89 29.64 -1.37
C LEU A 3 7.00 30.67 -2.50
N TYR A 4 6.46 30.38 -3.69
CA TYR A 4 5.77 31.39 -4.52
C TYR A 4 4.68 30.74 -5.39
N CYS A 5 3.42 31.15 -5.22
CA CYS A 5 2.41 31.18 -6.28
C CYS A 5 2.04 32.65 -6.49
N LEU A 6 2.32 33.18 -7.69
CA LEU A 6 1.91 34.51 -8.11
C LEU A 6 0.41 34.52 -8.37
N VAL A 7 -0.33 35.34 -7.61
CA VAL A 7 -1.74 35.66 -7.87
C VAL A 7 -1.78 37.09 -8.40
N ASN A 8 -2.11 37.26 -9.69
CA ASN A 8 -2.39 38.58 -10.22
C ASN A 8 -3.86 38.92 -9.95
N SER A 9 -4.04 40.03 -9.24
CA SER A 9 -5.26 40.52 -8.59
C SER A 9 -6.22 41.17 -9.59
N ARG A 10 -7.53 40.89 -9.47
CA ARG A 10 -8.61 41.91 -9.49
C ARG A 10 -9.91 41.37 -8.85
N PHE A 11 -10.25 42.00 -7.72
CA PHE A 11 -11.54 42.07 -6.99
C PHE A 11 -11.93 40.98 -5.98
N PRO A 12 -12.53 41.37 -4.82
CA PRO A 12 -12.53 40.59 -3.60
C PRO A 12 -13.88 39.92 -3.35
N THR A 13 -13.89 38.62 -3.13
CA THR A 13 -15.02 37.97 -2.45
C THR A 13 -14.44 36.85 -1.62
N LEU A 14 -14.70 36.92 -0.30
CA LEU A 14 -14.44 35.88 0.67
C LEU A 14 -14.90 34.53 0.11
N LEU A 15 -13.94 33.70 -0.32
CA LEU A 15 -14.20 32.30 -0.62
C LEU A 15 -13.12 31.50 0.10
N LEU A 16 -13.55 30.78 1.14
CA LEU A 16 -12.78 29.75 1.82
C LEU A 16 -12.19 28.81 0.75
N CYS A 17 -10.92 29.01 0.40
CA CYS A 17 -10.15 28.01 -0.31
C CYS A 17 -9.94 26.86 0.68
N LEU A 18 -10.87 25.90 0.68
CA LEU A 18 -10.59 24.53 1.09
C LEU A 18 -9.27 24.15 0.43
N ALA A 19 -8.24 23.94 1.25
CA ALA A 19 -6.98 23.43 0.79
C ALA A 19 -7.24 22.09 0.10
N CYS A 20 -7.22 22.09 -1.23
CA CYS A 20 -7.05 20.89 -2.02
C CYS A 20 -5.68 20.32 -1.66
N LEU A 21 -5.67 19.49 -0.62
CA LEU A 21 -4.57 18.59 -0.27
C LEU A 21 -4.17 17.87 -1.56
N GLY A 22 -2.90 18.05 -1.94
CA GLY A 22 -2.37 17.57 -3.20
C GLY A 22 -2.72 16.11 -3.45
N CYS A 23 -3.22 15.82 -4.64
CA CYS A 23 -3.18 14.48 -5.20
C CYS A 23 -1.71 14.14 -5.45
N SER A 24 -1.04 13.63 -4.43
CA SER A 24 0.14 12.81 -4.64
C SER A 24 -0.34 11.58 -5.40
N SER A 25 -0.03 11.50 -6.69
CA SER A 25 -0.10 10.26 -7.46
C SER A 25 0.92 9.29 -6.84
N SER A 26 0.54 8.63 -5.75
CA SER A 26 1.32 7.53 -5.21
C SER A 26 1.29 6.43 -6.25
N LYS A 27 2.47 5.94 -6.64
CA LYS A 27 2.57 4.62 -7.27
C LYS A 27 1.85 3.64 -6.34
N GLY A 28 0.65 3.23 -6.73
CA GLY A 28 -0.34 2.70 -5.79
C GLY A 28 0.07 1.34 -5.24
N VAL A 29 -0.21 1.11 -3.96
CA VAL A 29 -0.19 -0.25 -3.39
C VAL A 29 -1.39 -1.01 -3.97
N HIS A 30 -1.13 -2.13 -4.61
CA HIS A 30 -2.16 -3.02 -5.11
C HIS A 30 -2.54 -4.03 -4.02
N PHE A 31 -3.84 -4.12 -3.72
CA PHE A 31 -4.39 -5.04 -2.74
C PHE A 31 -5.21 -6.13 -3.41
N GLU A 32 -4.93 -7.37 -3.04
CA GLU A 32 -5.80 -8.52 -3.29
C GLU A 32 -6.40 -8.96 -1.97
N VAL A 33 -7.73 -9.06 -1.91
CA VAL A 33 -8.45 -9.51 -0.72
C VAL A 33 -9.36 -10.65 -1.10
N THR A 34 -9.14 -11.81 -0.47
CA THR A 34 -10.02 -12.97 -0.58
C THR A 34 -10.71 -13.21 0.75
N ALA A 35 -12.05 -13.20 0.76
CA ALA A 35 -12.83 -13.61 1.92
C ALA A 35 -13.08 -15.13 1.89
N ARG A 36 -12.75 -15.84 2.98
CA ARG A 36 -13.12 -17.25 3.17
C ARG A 36 -13.64 -17.46 4.58
N GLN A 37 -14.89 -17.93 4.68
CA GLN A 37 -15.57 -18.15 5.96
C GLN A 37 -15.55 -16.88 6.83
N LYS A 38 -14.91 -16.93 8.01
CA LYS A 38 -14.77 -15.80 8.96
C LYS A 38 -13.38 -15.13 8.88
N ALA A 39 -12.64 -15.34 7.79
CA ALA A 39 -11.30 -14.83 7.61
C ALA A 39 -11.13 -14.06 6.29
N PHE A 40 -10.19 -13.12 6.29
CA PHE A 40 -9.72 -12.42 5.10
C PHE A 40 -8.24 -12.77 4.85
N LEU A 41 -7.93 -13.14 3.63
CA LEU A 41 -6.56 -13.21 3.13
C LEU A 41 -6.26 -11.90 2.41
N ILE A 42 -5.22 -11.20 2.84
CA ILE A 42 -4.86 -9.89 2.33
C ILE A 42 -3.44 -9.98 1.79
N SER A 43 -3.28 -9.68 0.51
CA SER A 43 -1.99 -9.46 -0.14
C SER A 43 -1.86 -7.98 -0.50
N ALA A 44 -0.74 -7.37 -0.17
CA ALA A 44 -0.35 -6.03 -0.61
C ALA A 44 0.93 -6.15 -1.44
N THR A 45 0.94 -5.55 -2.63
CA THR A 45 2.10 -5.50 -3.53
C THR A 45 2.33 -4.06 -4.00
N GLY A 46 3.56 -3.69 -4.28
CA GLY A 46 3.86 -2.33 -4.76
C GLY A 46 5.23 -2.22 -5.43
N GLU A 47 5.46 -1.08 -6.08
CA GLU A 47 6.76 -0.73 -6.68
C GLU A 47 7.73 -0.16 -5.64
N THR A 48 7.86 -0.85 -4.51
CA THR A 48 8.84 -0.52 -3.47
C THR A 48 9.83 -1.66 -3.32
N GLU A 49 11.06 -1.31 -2.95
CA GLU A 49 12.10 -2.30 -2.69
C GLU A 49 11.87 -3.01 -1.35
N THR A 50 11.21 -2.33 -0.40
CA THR A 50 11.05 -2.77 0.98
C THR A 50 9.62 -3.21 1.28
N GLY A 51 9.48 -4.31 2.01
CA GLY A 51 8.15 -4.76 2.43
C GLY A 51 7.58 -3.93 3.59
N GLU A 52 8.44 -3.20 4.32
CA GLU A 52 8.06 -2.36 5.45
C GLU A 52 7.13 -1.20 5.05
N GLU A 53 7.32 -0.61 3.87
CA GLU A 53 6.43 0.45 3.35
C GLU A 53 5.01 -0.07 3.06
N LEU A 54 4.91 -1.34 2.63
CA LEU A 54 3.64 -2.01 2.38
C LEU A 54 2.96 -2.44 3.69
N LEU A 55 3.74 -2.68 4.75
CA LEU A 55 3.25 -3.24 6.00
C LEU A 55 2.25 -2.32 6.70
N GLU A 56 2.51 -1.01 6.75
CA GLU A 56 1.58 -0.06 7.36
C GLU A 56 0.26 0.00 6.56
N LYS A 57 0.36 -0.01 5.23
CA LYS A 57 -0.81 -0.04 4.34
C LYS A 57 -1.61 -1.34 4.50
N TRP A 58 -0.93 -2.46 4.70
CA TRP A 58 -1.54 -3.74 5.02
C TRP A 58 -2.31 -3.70 6.34
N TYR A 59 -1.73 -3.13 7.40
CA TYR A 59 -2.43 -2.96 8.68
C TYR A 59 -3.64 -2.02 8.57
N GLN A 60 -3.55 -0.95 7.78
CA GLN A 60 -4.69 -0.07 7.48
C GLN A 60 -5.82 -0.87 6.82
N LYS A 61 -5.50 -1.69 5.82
CA LYS A 61 -6.48 -2.55 5.15
C LYS A 61 -7.13 -3.57 6.10
N ALA A 62 -6.34 -4.17 6.99
CA ALA A 62 -6.85 -5.10 8.00
C ALA A 62 -7.85 -4.42 8.96
N ARG A 63 -7.55 -3.18 9.39
CA ARG A 63 -8.46 -2.36 10.21
C ARG A 63 -9.75 -2.03 9.46
N GLU A 64 -9.65 -1.60 8.20
CA GLU A 64 -10.82 -1.32 7.35
C GLU A 64 -11.76 -2.53 7.24
N LEU A 65 -11.20 -3.73 7.03
CA LEU A 65 -11.98 -4.95 6.86
C LEU A 65 -12.70 -5.41 8.13
N CYS A 66 -12.08 -5.21 9.31
CA CYS A 66 -12.72 -5.56 10.58
C CYS A 66 -13.54 -4.42 11.20
N GLY A 67 -13.44 -3.20 10.69
CA GLY A 67 -14.11 -2.02 11.23
C GLY A 67 -13.74 -1.80 12.70
N ASN A 68 -14.75 -1.76 13.58
CA ASN A 68 -14.56 -1.57 15.02
C ASN A 68 -14.13 -2.85 15.76
N LYS A 69 -14.15 -4.01 15.10
CA LYS A 69 -13.72 -5.27 15.69
C LYS A 69 -12.20 -5.33 15.76
N ARG A 70 -11.68 -6.08 16.73
CA ARG A 70 -10.25 -6.38 16.77
C ARG A 70 -9.95 -7.38 15.64
N PHE A 71 -8.86 -7.17 14.91
CA PHE A 71 -8.35 -8.20 14.00
C PHE A 71 -7.23 -9.01 14.67
N ILE A 72 -7.20 -10.31 14.41
CA ILE A 72 -6.16 -11.24 14.84
C ILE A 72 -5.46 -11.73 13.58
N ILE A 73 -4.13 -11.74 13.58
CA ILE A 73 -3.34 -12.21 12.44
C ILE A 73 -2.92 -13.64 12.71
N GLU A 74 -3.29 -14.55 11.82
CA GLU A 74 -2.98 -15.97 11.94
C GLU A 74 -1.87 -16.39 10.98
N PRO A 75 -1.05 -17.40 11.33
CA PRO A 75 -1.02 -18.09 12.62
C PRO A 75 -0.15 -17.38 13.70
N ASN A 76 0.72 -16.45 13.30
CA ASN A 76 1.83 -15.97 14.14
C ASN A 76 1.71 -14.49 14.59
N ASN A 77 0.50 -13.90 14.59
CA ASN A 77 0.25 -12.50 14.97
C ASN A 77 0.99 -11.44 14.14
N LYS A 78 1.62 -11.82 13.02
CA LYS A 78 2.34 -10.94 12.11
C LYS A 78 2.10 -11.38 10.67
N PRO A 79 1.95 -10.45 9.71
CA PRO A 79 1.94 -10.82 8.31
C PRO A 79 3.35 -11.21 7.86
N VAL A 80 3.41 -11.98 6.78
CA VAL A 80 4.66 -12.31 6.08
C VAL A 80 5.06 -11.11 5.24
N VAL A 81 6.27 -10.61 5.45
CA VAL A 81 6.84 -9.46 4.72
C VAL A 81 7.96 -9.97 3.82
N ARG A 82 7.89 -9.67 2.52
CA ARG A 82 8.91 -10.01 1.53
C ARG A 82 9.41 -8.75 0.85
N LYS A 83 10.73 -8.63 0.75
CA LYS A 83 11.39 -7.59 -0.04
C LYS A 83 11.31 -7.93 -1.52
N SER A 84 11.55 -6.93 -2.36
CA SER A 84 11.77 -7.20 -3.78
C SER A 84 13.02 -8.07 -3.99
N GLY A 85 13.08 -8.80 -5.10
CA GLY A 85 14.22 -9.63 -5.42
C GLY A 85 14.14 -10.27 -6.81
N CYS A 86 15.21 -10.97 -7.18
CA CYS A 86 15.20 -11.80 -8.38
C CYS A 86 14.33 -13.05 -8.18
N GLY A 87 13.40 -13.27 -9.12
CA GLY A 87 12.74 -14.54 -9.28
C GLY A 87 13.59 -15.55 -10.03
N ASP A 88 13.00 -16.71 -10.31
CA ASP A 88 13.69 -17.85 -10.92
C ASP A 88 13.77 -17.76 -12.46
N ALA A 89 13.01 -16.84 -13.06
CA ALA A 89 13.01 -16.62 -14.50
C ALA A 89 14.16 -15.67 -14.90
N VAL A 90 14.93 -16.08 -15.91
CA VAL A 90 15.97 -15.26 -16.54
C VAL A 90 15.45 -14.72 -17.87
N MET A 91 15.58 -13.41 -18.05
CA MET A 91 15.32 -12.70 -19.29
C MET A 91 16.64 -12.33 -19.95
N VAL A 92 16.76 -12.59 -21.25
CA VAL A 92 17.94 -12.26 -22.04
C VAL A 92 17.52 -11.22 -23.08
N ASP A 93 18.19 -10.07 -23.06
CA ASP A 93 18.05 -9.02 -24.07
C ASP A 93 19.44 -8.66 -24.62
N GLY A 94 19.73 -9.18 -25.82
CA GLY A 94 21.09 -9.17 -26.37
C GLY A 94 22.08 -9.94 -25.49
N ASP A 95 23.15 -9.26 -25.07
CA ASP A 95 24.18 -9.81 -24.17
C ASP A 95 23.84 -9.60 -22.67
N LEU A 96 22.74 -8.91 -22.36
CA LEU A 96 22.36 -8.61 -20.97
C LEU A 96 21.43 -9.71 -20.43
N GLN A 97 21.85 -10.35 -19.34
CA GLN A 97 21.00 -11.25 -18.57
C GLN A 97 20.43 -10.50 -17.36
N SER A 98 19.12 -10.57 -17.20
CA SER A 98 18.40 -10.03 -16.04
C SER A 98 17.44 -11.08 -15.51
N CYS A 99 17.08 -10.97 -14.23
CA CYS A 99 16.04 -11.80 -13.64
C CYS A 99 14.68 -11.10 -13.75
N GLU A 100 13.59 -11.88 -13.77
CA GLU A 100 12.27 -11.32 -13.48
C GLU A 100 12.28 -10.76 -12.06
N VAL A 101 11.86 -9.51 -11.89
CA VAL A 101 11.81 -8.87 -10.58
C VAL A 101 10.51 -9.27 -9.88
N SER A 102 10.65 -10.06 -8.80
CA SER A 102 9.58 -10.27 -7.83
C SER A 102 9.41 -9.01 -7.00
N LYS A 103 8.22 -8.41 -7.05
CA LYS A 103 7.90 -7.19 -6.28
C LYS A 103 7.88 -7.47 -4.78
N ALA A 104 8.16 -6.44 -3.97
CA ALA A 104 7.92 -6.53 -2.53
C ALA A 104 6.44 -6.82 -2.26
N SER A 105 6.19 -7.56 -1.19
CA SER A 105 4.83 -7.97 -0.82
C SER A 105 4.65 -8.15 0.68
N VAL A 106 3.42 -7.93 1.14
CA VAL A 106 2.98 -8.26 2.50
C VAL A 106 1.73 -9.11 2.41
N PHE A 107 1.78 -10.29 3.01
CA PHE A 107 0.69 -11.26 2.98
C PHE A 107 0.30 -11.66 4.40
N GLY A 108 -1.00 -11.77 4.67
CA GLY A 108 -1.46 -12.33 5.92
C GLY A 108 -2.92 -12.73 5.90
N LYS A 109 -3.27 -13.60 6.85
CA LYS A 109 -4.65 -13.99 7.15
C LYS A 109 -5.09 -13.24 8.40
N ILE A 110 -6.27 -12.64 8.35
CA ILE A 110 -6.92 -12.07 9.53
C ILE A 110 -8.27 -12.72 9.80
N THR A 111 -8.63 -12.77 11.08
CA THR A 111 -10.00 -12.99 11.56
C THR A 111 -10.44 -11.76 12.34
N CYS A 112 -11.74 -11.45 12.29
CA CYS A 112 -12.31 -10.32 13.04
C CYS A 112 -13.05 -10.83 14.27
N ASP A 113 -12.67 -10.34 15.43
CA ASP A 113 -13.23 -10.74 16.72
C ASP A 113 -13.93 -9.58 17.43
N THR A 114 -15.11 -9.85 17.94
CA THR A 114 -15.83 -8.97 18.86
C THR A 114 -15.23 -9.20 20.23
N LYS A 115 -14.30 -8.33 20.62
CA LYS A 115 -13.76 -8.24 21.97
C LYS A 115 -14.82 -8.48 23.05
#